data_AF-A0A7V0R142-F1
#
_entry.id   AF-A0A7V0R142-F1
#
_cell.length_a   1.000
_cell.length_b   1.000
_cell.length_c   1.000
_cell.angle_alpha   90.00
_cell.angle_beta   90.00
_cell.angle_gamma   90.00
#
_symmetry.space_group_name_H-M   'P 1'
#
loop_
_entity.id
_entity.type
_entity.pdbx_description
1 polymer ?
#
loop_
_entity_poly.entity_id
_entity_poly.type
_entity_poly.pdbx_seq_one_letter_code
_entity_poly.pdbx_strand_id
1 'polypeptide(L)'
;MKRELLSGTTYRAIVDDFPVVKKEMRRIAESLSRNGASGPINVQCRMSKNGPKTFEINPRFSGTTAFRANFNFNEPAAAIRHFIMGEELEELEYSKGIVMRYWEEVYITLENGRHIMKEGSIEKPDSEIKRVF
;
A
#
# COMPACT_ATOMS: atom_id res chain seq x y z
N MET A 1 -2.54 -8.35 -7.99
CA MET A 1 -2.91 -8.95 -6.69
C MET A 1 -4.42 -9.08 -6.54
N LYS A 2 -4.89 -10.11 -5.83
CA LYS A 2 -6.30 -10.31 -5.42
C LYS A 2 -6.43 -9.89 -3.96
N ARG A 3 -7.46 -9.10 -3.63
CA ARG A 3 -7.65 -8.52 -2.29
C ARG A 3 -8.96 -8.96 -1.68
N GLU A 4 -8.94 -9.09 -0.37
CA GLU A 4 -10.12 -9.12 0.49
C GLU A 4 -10.12 -7.88 1.36
N LEU A 5 -11.27 -7.22 1.44
CA LEU A 5 -11.42 -5.95 2.13
C LEU A 5 -12.19 -6.14 3.43
N LEU A 6 -11.77 -5.46 4.49
CA LEU A 6 -12.53 -5.26 5.72
C LEU A 6 -12.70 -3.76 5.90
N SER A 7 -13.94 -3.28 6.00
CA SER A 7 -14.25 -1.84 6.21
C SER A 7 -13.52 -0.89 5.26
N GLY A 8 -13.41 -1.26 3.98
CA GLY A 8 -12.76 -0.44 2.95
C GLY A 8 -11.23 -0.51 2.91
N THR A 9 -10.58 -1.20 3.86
CA THR A 9 -9.13 -1.46 3.80
C THR A 9 -8.82 -2.87 3.33
N THR A 10 -7.65 -3.06 2.71
CA THR A 10 -7.17 -4.42 2.39
C THR A 10 -6.82 -5.15 3.68
N TYR A 11 -7.56 -6.21 3.98
CA TYR A 11 -7.35 -7.08 5.14
C TYR A 11 -6.43 -8.25 4.79
N ARG A 12 -6.71 -8.91 3.67
CA ARG A 12 -5.89 -10.00 3.12
C ARG A 12 -5.62 -9.77 1.64
N ALA A 13 -4.48 -10.23 1.16
CA ALA A 13 -4.17 -10.18 -0.27
C ALA A 13 -3.31 -11.36 -0.72
N ILE A 14 -3.51 -11.76 -1.97
CA ILE A 14 -2.64 -12.70 -2.69
C ILE A 14 -1.92 -11.90 -3.78
N VAL A 15 -0.59 -11.89 -3.72
CA VAL A 15 0.31 -11.31 -4.72
C VAL A 15 0.77 -12.45 -5.63
N ASP A 16 0.38 -12.36 -6.90
CA ASP A 16 0.67 -13.31 -7.96
C ASP A 16 0.52 -12.58 -9.31
N ASP A 17 0.77 -13.25 -10.43
CA ASP A 17 0.91 -12.62 -11.74
C ASP A 17 -0.39 -12.10 -12.33
N PHE A 18 -1.50 -12.82 -12.13
CA PHE A 18 -2.83 -12.49 -12.68
C PHE A 18 -2.76 -11.88 -14.10
N PRO A 19 -2.24 -12.61 -15.11
CA PRO A 19 -1.79 -12.02 -16.38
C PRO A 19 -2.87 -11.23 -17.12
N VAL A 20 -4.12 -11.67 -17.07
CA VAL A 20 -5.27 -10.95 -17.67
C VAL A 20 -5.49 -9.59 -17.01
N VAL A 21 -5.35 -9.52 -15.68
CA VAL A 21 -5.43 -8.27 -14.92
C VAL A 21 -4.22 -7.40 -15.22
N LYS A 22 -3.01 -7.96 -15.19
CA LYS A 22 -1.75 -7.23 -15.49
C LYS A 22 -1.81 -6.55 -16.86
N LYS A 23 -2.27 -7.28 -17.89
CA LYS A 23 -2.45 -6.73 -19.24
C LYS A 23 -3.41 -5.54 -19.27
N GLU A 24 -4.56 -5.64 -18.62
CA GLU A 24 -5.54 -4.55 -18.59
C GLU A 24 -5.04 -3.35 -17.78
N MET A 25 -4.38 -3.59 -16.64
CA MET A 25 -3.80 -2.50 -15.83
C MET A 25 -2.71 -1.76 -16.59
N ARG A 26 -1.86 -2.47 -17.35
CA ARG A 26 -0.84 -1.85 -18.21
C ARG A 26 -1.47 -0.96 -19.29
N ARG A 27 -2.51 -1.44 -19.98
CA ARG A 27 -3.27 -0.66 -20.97
C ARG A 27 -3.84 0.64 -20.38
N ILE A 28 -4.41 0.56 -19.18
CA ILE A 28 -4.94 1.73 -18.47
C ILE A 28 -3.82 2.69 -18.07
N ALA A 29 -2.73 2.17 -17.48
CA ALA A 29 -1.59 2.98 -17.06
C ALA A 29 -0.95 3.74 -18.24
N GLU A 30 -0.73 3.06 -19.38
CA GLU A 30 -0.24 3.69 -20.61
C GLU A 30 -1.19 4.77 -21.12
N SER A 31 -2.50 4.55 -21.04
CA SER A 31 -3.49 5.56 -21.41
C SER A 31 -3.43 6.77 -20.49
N LEU A 32 -3.36 6.56 -19.18
CA LEU A 32 -3.25 7.65 -18.19
C LEU A 32 -1.96 8.46 -18.40
N SER A 33 -0.84 7.77 -18.59
CA SER A 33 0.47 8.39 -18.85
C SER A 33 0.46 9.25 -20.12
N ARG A 34 -0.11 8.74 -21.23
CA ARG A 34 -0.30 9.52 -22.47
C ARG A 34 -1.18 10.76 -22.30
N ASN A 35 -2.01 10.80 -21.26
CA ASN A 35 -2.86 11.95 -20.92
C ASN A 35 -2.26 12.80 -19.79
N GLY A 36 -0.95 12.70 -19.53
CA GLY A 36 -0.23 13.56 -18.60
C GLY A 36 -0.29 13.12 -17.13
N ALA A 37 -0.87 11.96 -16.83
CA ALA A 37 -0.83 11.44 -15.46
C ALA A 37 0.58 10.93 -15.13
N SER A 38 1.11 11.33 -13.98
CA SER A 38 2.44 10.93 -13.49
C SER A 38 2.38 10.47 -12.04
N GLY A 39 3.35 9.64 -11.66
CA GLY A 39 3.50 9.14 -10.30
C GLY A 39 2.60 7.94 -9.97
N PRO A 40 2.47 7.60 -8.67
CA PRO A 40 1.73 6.42 -8.22
C PRO A 40 0.23 6.58 -8.42
N ILE A 41 -0.37 5.65 -9.17
CA ILE A 41 -1.82 5.60 -9.42
C ILE A 41 -2.35 4.21 -9.08
N ASN A 42 -3.26 4.15 -8.11
CA ASN A 42 -3.91 2.92 -7.71
C ASN A 42 -5.18 2.68 -8.54
N VAL A 43 -5.09 1.77 -9.50
CA VAL A 43 -6.20 1.30 -10.33
C VAL A 43 -6.81 0.04 -9.71
N GLN A 44 -8.12 0.07 -9.48
CA GLN A 44 -8.85 -1.05 -8.87
C GLN A 44 -9.88 -1.62 -9.84
N CYS A 45 -9.89 -2.94 -9.95
CA CYS A 45 -10.84 -3.66 -10.80
C CYS A 45 -11.48 -4.84 -10.07
N ARG A 46 -12.62 -5.30 -10.61
CA ARG A 46 -13.22 -6.60 -10.28
C ARG A 46 -13.15 -7.51 -11.48
N MET A 47 -12.92 -8.81 -11.26
CA MET A 47 -13.02 -9.80 -12.32
C MET A 47 -14.49 -10.07 -12.64
N SER A 48 -14.87 -9.94 -13.90
CA SER A 48 -16.21 -10.28 -14.42
C SER A 48 -16.11 -11.45 -15.40
N LYS A 49 -17.27 -11.96 -15.87
CA LYS A 49 -17.32 -12.97 -16.95
C LYS A 49 -16.63 -12.48 -18.25
N ASN A 50 -16.59 -11.18 -18.47
CA ASN A 50 -16.00 -10.54 -19.64
C ASN A 50 -14.60 -9.96 -19.36
N GLY A 51 -13.93 -10.41 -18.30
CA GLY A 51 -12.61 -9.95 -17.89
C GLY A 51 -12.64 -8.84 -16.82
N PRO A 52 -11.47 -8.26 -16.49
CA PRO A 52 -11.35 -7.22 -15.46
C PRO A 52 -12.12 -5.97 -15.85
N LYS A 53 -12.89 -5.42 -14.91
CA LYS A 53 -13.60 -4.14 -15.03
C LYS A 53 -13.12 -3.19 -13.96
N THR A 54 -12.50 -2.10 -14.39
CA THR A 54 -12.05 -1.01 -13.51
C THR A 54 -13.25 -0.25 -12.99
N PHE A 55 -13.26 0.03 -11.68
CA PHE A 55 -14.34 0.78 -11.03
C PHE A 55 -13.82 1.97 -10.21
N GLU A 56 -12.51 2.04 -9.96
CA GLU A 56 -11.91 3.11 -9.17
C GLU A 56 -10.47 3.37 -9.63
N ILE A 57 -10.11 4.64 -9.77
CA ILE A 57 -8.75 5.09 -10.07
C ILE A 57 -8.41 6.18 -9.05
N ASN A 58 -7.34 5.97 -8.29
CA ASN A 58 -6.88 6.94 -7.30
C ASN A 58 -5.49 7.44 -7.68
N PRO A 59 -5.31 8.72 -8.03
CA PRO A 59 -3.99 9.29 -8.34
C PRO A 59 -3.19 9.57 -7.05
N ARG A 60 -2.89 8.51 -6.31
CA ARG A 60 -2.12 8.49 -5.07
C ARG A 60 -1.59 7.09 -4.78
N PHE A 61 -0.68 7.00 -3.81
CA PHE A 61 -0.30 5.72 -3.22
C PHE A 61 -1.51 4.95 -2.68
N SER A 62 -1.46 3.63 -2.85
CA SER A 62 -2.45 2.72 -2.25
C SER A 62 -2.22 2.56 -0.76
N GLY A 63 -3.26 2.24 0.00
CA GLY A 63 -3.14 1.75 1.37
C GLY A 63 -2.38 0.41 1.48
N THR A 64 -2.03 -0.21 0.35
CA THR A 64 -1.25 -1.45 0.24
C THR A 64 0.23 -1.22 -0.01
N THR A 65 0.67 0.04 -0.17
CA THR A 65 2.06 0.41 -0.50
C THR A 65 3.08 -0.21 0.45
N ALA A 66 2.84 -0.15 1.76
CA ALA A 66 3.77 -0.68 2.76
C ALA A 66 4.07 -2.17 2.57
N PHE A 67 3.04 -3.02 2.37
CA PHE A 67 3.31 -4.44 2.14
C PHE A 67 3.83 -4.72 0.73
N ARG A 68 3.44 -3.94 -0.29
CA ARG A 68 3.96 -4.11 -1.66
C ARG A 68 5.47 -3.90 -1.72
N ALA A 69 6.00 -2.96 -0.93
CA ALA A 69 7.44 -2.77 -0.76
C ALA A 69 8.14 -4.03 -0.20
N ASN A 70 7.51 -4.75 0.74
CA ASN A 70 8.01 -6.03 1.25
C ASN A 70 7.95 -7.17 0.21
N PHE A 71 7.19 -7.00 -0.88
CA PHE A 71 7.21 -7.89 -2.05
C PHE A 71 8.03 -7.29 -3.20
N ASN A 72 9.07 -6.51 -2.92
CA ASN A 72 9.97 -5.88 -3.90
C ASN A 72 9.34 -4.81 -4.83
N PHE A 73 8.04 -4.54 -4.71
CA PHE A 73 7.36 -3.48 -5.46
C PHE A 73 7.37 -2.16 -4.66
N ASN A 74 8.56 -1.58 -4.50
CA ASN A 74 8.76 -0.40 -3.65
C ASN A 74 8.53 0.92 -4.42
N GLU A 75 7.26 1.27 -4.62
CA GLU A 75 6.88 2.51 -5.34
C GLU A 75 7.37 3.81 -4.69
N PRO A 76 7.40 3.97 -3.34
CA PRO A 76 7.95 5.18 -2.73
C PRO A 76 9.42 5.39 -3.09
N ALA A 77 10.25 4.34 -3.00
CA ALA A 77 11.66 4.43 -3.38
C ALA A 77 11.80 4.75 -4.87
N ALA A 78 11.00 4.10 -5.73
CA ALA A 78 10.97 4.39 -7.17
C ALA A 78 10.60 5.86 -7.45
N ALA A 79 9.56 6.39 -6.79
CA ALA A 79 9.14 7.76 -6.95
C ALA A 79 10.22 8.77 -6.53
N ILE A 80 10.94 8.52 -5.43
CA ILE A 80 12.06 9.37 -4.99
C ILE A 80 13.18 9.35 -6.04
N ARG A 81 13.60 8.15 -6.46
CA ARG A 81 14.67 7.99 -7.47
C ARG A 81 14.32 8.72 -8.77
N HIS A 82 13.08 8.59 -9.23
CA HIS A 82 12.64 9.24 -10.46
C HIS A 82 12.49 10.76 -10.31
N PHE A 83 11.64 11.21 -9.39
CA PHE A 83 11.24 12.62 -9.34
C PHE A 83 12.25 13.53 -8.63
N ILE A 84 13.02 12.99 -7.69
CA ILE A 84 13.96 13.78 -6.88
C ILE A 84 15.40 13.58 -7.36
N MET A 85 15.78 12.34 -7.69
CA MET A 85 17.15 12.03 -8.10
C MET A 85 17.35 12.06 -9.62
N GLY A 86 16.27 12.18 -10.39
CA GLY A 86 16.33 12.26 -11.86
C GLY A 86 16.74 10.95 -12.53
N GLU A 87 16.55 9.82 -11.85
CA GLU A 87 16.89 8.51 -12.38
C GLU A 87 15.81 7.98 -13.35
N GLU A 88 16.27 7.36 -14.44
CA GLU A 88 15.42 6.52 -15.27
C GLU A 88 15.08 5.23 -14.52
N LEU A 89 13.79 4.89 -14.49
CA LEU A 89 13.33 3.69 -13.79
C LEU A 89 13.11 2.54 -14.76
N GLU A 90 13.59 1.36 -14.35
CA GLU A 90 13.18 0.09 -14.95
C GLU A 90 11.81 -0.36 -14.41
N GLU A 91 11.21 -1.38 -15.04
CA GLU A 91 9.99 -2.00 -14.53
C GLU A 91 10.27 -2.60 -13.15
N LEU A 92 9.48 -2.20 -12.15
CA LEU A 92 9.61 -2.73 -10.80
C LEU A 92 9.25 -4.22 -10.77
N GLU A 93 10.16 -5.02 -10.23
CA GLU A 93 9.91 -6.42 -9.95
C GLU A 93 8.98 -6.58 -8.74
N TYR A 94 8.38 -7.76 -8.61
CA TYR A 94 7.67 -8.15 -7.40
C TYR A 94 7.83 -9.63 -7.11
N SER A 95 7.76 -9.97 -5.83
CA SER A 95 7.71 -11.36 -5.36
C SER A 95 6.27 -11.79 -5.08
N LYS A 96 6.00 -13.08 -5.26
CA LYS A 96 4.68 -13.68 -4.98
C LYS A 96 4.54 -13.95 -3.49
N GLY A 97 3.30 -13.96 -3.00
CA GLY A 97 3.02 -14.34 -1.62
C GLY A 97 1.65 -13.93 -1.12
N ILE A 98 1.47 -14.04 0.18
CA ILE A 98 0.19 -13.78 0.86
C ILE A 98 0.42 -12.73 1.95
N VAL A 99 -0.50 -11.78 2.04
CA VAL A 99 -0.57 -10.79 3.11
C VAL A 99 -1.77 -11.07 3.98
N MET A 100 -1.52 -11.10 5.28
CA MET A 100 -2.56 -11.14 6.32
C MET A 100 -2.28 -9.99 7.28
N ARG A 101 -3.18 -9.01 7.32
CA ARG A 101 -3.10 -7.95 8.33
C ARG A 101 -3.84 -8.38 9.58
N TYR A 102 -3.30 -8.00 10.73
CA TYR A 102 -3.97 -8.07 12.01
C TYR A 102 -3.89 -6.70 12.66
N TRP A 103 -4.76 -6.46 13.63
CA TRP A 103 -4.72 -5.27 14.46
C TRP A 103 -4.04 -5.64 15.77
N GLU A 104 -3.13 -4.77 16.21
CA GLU A 104 -2.49 -4.84 17.51
C GLU A 104 -2.85 -3.58 18.29
N GLU A 105 -2.93 -3.68 19.60
CA GLU A 105 -3.21 -2.56 20.49
C GLU A 105 -1.94 -2.16 21.24
N VAL A 106 -1.61 -0.87 21.23
CA VAL A 106 -0.52 -0.32 22.04
C VAL A 106 -1.14 0.43 23.20
N TYR A 107 -0.74 0.07 24.41
CA TYR A 107 -1.28 0.60 25.65
C TYR A 107 -0.25 1.51 26.31
N ILE A 108 -0.55 2.80 26.45
CA ILE A 108 0.35 3.76 27.10
C ILE A 108 -0.30 4.38 28.33
N THR A 109 0.51 4.80 29.29
CA THR A 109 0.03 5.58 30.44
C THR A 109 -0.44 6.97 29.98
N LEU A 110 -1.31 7.61 30.77
CA LEU A 110 -1.72 9.00 30.52
C LEU A 110 -0.54 9.98 30.59
N GLU A 111 0.49 9.68 31.37
CA GLU A 111 1.73 10.45 31.42
C GLU A 111 2.47 10.38 30.09
N ASN A 112 2.68 9.18 29.56
CA ASN A 112 3.28 8.97 28.24
C ASN A 112 2.44 9.62 27.14
N GLY A 113 1.11 9.52 27.21
CA GLY A 113 0.19 10.20 26.28
C GLY A 113 0.35 11.72 26.30
N ARG A 114 0.47 12.34 27.49
CA ARG A 114 0.73 13.78 27.63
C ARG A 114 2.11 14.17 27.09
N HIS A 115 3.12 13.34 27.30
CA HIS A 115 4.45 13.59 26.77
C HIS A 115 4.47 13.57 25.23
N ILE A 116 3.86 12.57 24.59
CA ILE A 116 3.73 12.50 23.11
C ILE A 116 3.05 13.77 22.57
N MET A 117 1.97 14.23 23.21
CA MET A 117 1.26 15.44 22.75
C MET A 117 2.13 16.71 22.79
N LYS A 118 3.12 16.77 23.69
CA LYS A 118 3.98 17.94 23.86
C LYS A 118 5.26 17.85 23.02
N GLU A 119 5.93 16.70 23.04
CA GLU A 119 7.27 16.50 22.47
C GLU A 119 7.24 15.75 21.13
N GLY A 120 6.07 15.27 20.68
CA GLY A 120 5.86 14.57 19.41
C GLY A 120 6.34 13.11 19.39
N SER A 121 7.12 12.68 20.39
CA SER A 121 7.62 11.31 20.52
C SER A 121 7.92 10.96 21.98
N ILE A 122 8.06 9.66 22.25
CA ILE A 122 8.62 9.12 23.50
C ILE A 122 9.59 8.00 23.16
N GLU A 123 10.71 7.94 23.87
CA GLU A 123 11.67 6.84 23.72
C GLU A 123 11.31 5.68 24.63
N LYS A 124 11.39 4.45 24.11
CA LYS A 124 11.17 3.20 24.86
C LYS A 124 9.85 3.21 25.68
N PRO A 125 8.69 3.43 25.04
CA PRO A 125 7.43 3.31 25.77
C PRO A 125 7.23 1.87 26.24
N ASP A 126 7.02 1.69 27.54
CA ASP A 126 6.45 0.45 28.05
C ASP A 126 4.99 0.38 27.63
N SER A 127 4.65 -0.65 26.85
CA SER A 127 3.26 -0.93 26.46
C SER A 127 2.51 -1.60 27.62
N GLU A 128 2.43 -0.91 28.75
CA GLU A 128 1.84 -1.42 29.98
C GLU A 128 0.79 -0.46 30.54
N ILE A 129 -0.46 -0.89 30.52
CA ILE A 129 -1.43 -0.48 31.53
C ILE A 129 -1.43 -1.62 32.54
N LYS A 130 -1.16 -1.34 33.83
CA LYS A 130 -1.24 -2.36 34.89
C LYS A 130 -2.55 -3.12 34.77
N ARG A 131 -2.46 -4.37 34.29
CA ARG A 131 -3.62 -5.26 34.19
C ARG A 131 -3.84 -5.83 35.57
N VAL A 132 -4.93 -5.41 36.20
CA VAL A 132 -5.37 -5.99 37.47
C VAL A 132 -6.18 -7.23 37.13
N PHE A 133 -5.50 -8.38 37.05
CA PHE A 133 -6.14 -9.70 37.13
C PHE A 133 -5.55 -10.40 38.35
#